data_AF-A0A9C8I7D4-F1
#
_entry.id   AF-A0A9C8I7D4-F1
#
_cell.length_a   1.000
_cell.length_b   1.000
_cell.length_c   1.000
_cell.angle_alpha   90.00
_cell.angle_beta   90.00
_cell.angle_gamma   90.00
#
_symmetry.space_group_name_H-M   'P 1'
#
loop_
_entity.id
_entity.type
_entity.pdbx_description
1 polymer ?
#
loop_
_entity_poly.entity_id
_entity_poly.type
_entity_poly.pdbx_seq_one_letter_code
_entity_poly.pdbx_strand_id
1 'polypeptide(L)'
;MFRIESKIKTNSEDFKENEAHNKRLVQELRERIEQVKLGGPEHHRKRHLERNKMLVRDRIRALLDPGSPFLEFSTLAAWEQYDNEAPGAGVVTGVGRVHGREILIVANDATVKGGTYFPMTIKKHVRAQEIAMDNNLPCVYLVDSGGIFLPLQTGTF
;
A
#
# COMPACT_ATOMS: atom_id res chain seq x y z
N MET A 1 -13.44 24.12 29.86
CA MET A 1 -12.78 23.09 29.03
C MET A 1 -13.61 21.82 29.15
N PHE A 2 -14.18 21.31 28.05
CA PHE A 2 -14.96 20.07 28.08
C PHE A 2 -13.98 18.89 28.18
N ARG A 3 -13.91 18.27 29.35
CA ARG A 3 -13.09 17.08 29.59
C ARG A 3 -13.97 15.84 29.42
N ILE A 4 -13.53 14.91 28.58
CA ILE A 4 -14.15 13.59 28.50
C ILE A 4 -13.62 12.76 29.67
N GLU A 5 -14.51 12.34 30.55
CA GLU A 5 -14.21 11.40 31.62
C GLU A 5 -14.54 9.99 31.15
N SER A 6 -13.51 9.17 30.94
CA SER A 6 -13.70 7.77 30.56
C SER A 6 -14.29 7.00 31.74
N LYS A 7 -15.37 6.27 31.48
CA LYS A 7 -15.97 5.31 32.42
C LYS A 7 -15.42 3.89 32.27
N ILE A 8 -14.46 3.68 31.35
CA ILE A 8 -13.84 2.39 31.10
C ILE A 8 -12.93 2.01 32.27
N LYS A 9 -13.09 0.79 32.78
CA LYS A 9 -12.23 0.20 33.80
C LYS A 9 -11.19 -0.69 33.14
N THR A 10 -9.96 -0.20 33.02
CA THR A 10 -8.87 -0.90 32.31
C THR A 10 -8.39 -2.18 33.00
N ASN A 11 -8.77 -2.41 34.25
CA ASN A 11 -8.47 -3.62 35.01
C ASN A 11 -9.60 -4.66 35.00
N SER A 12 -10.77 -4.32 34.42
CA SER A 12 -11.91 -5.24 34.31
C SER A 12 -11.61 -6.39 33.35
N GLU A 13 -12.30 -7.51 33.52
CA GLU A 13 -12.13 -8.66 32.66
C GLU A 13 -12.57 -8.35 31.22
N ASP A 14 -13.74 -7.73 31.05
CA ASP A 14 -14.24 -7.27 29.75
C ASP A 14 -13.22 -6.40 29.01
N PHE A 15 -12.50 -5.51 29.70
CA PHE A 15 -11.47 -4.69 29.06
C PHE A 15 -10.29 -5.55 28.58
N LYS A 16 -9.83 -6.49 29.40
CA LYS A 16 -8.70 -7.37 29.04
C LYS A 16 -9.04 -8.30 27.90
N GLU A 17 -10.26 -8.85 27.87
CA GLU A 17 -10.74 -9.69 26.77
C GLU A 17 -10.80 -8.90 25.46
N ASN A 18 -11.38 -7.69 25.48
CA ASN A 18 -11.42 -6.79 24.33
C ASN A 18 -10.02 -6.37 23.87
N GLU A 19 -9.12 -6.05 24.81
CA GLU A 19 -7.74 -5.71 24.52
C GLU A 19 -7.02 -6.87 23.84
N ALA A 20 -7.13 -8.09 24.40
CA ALA A 20 -6.52 -9.28 23.85
C ALA A 20 -7.06 -9.62 22.45
N HIS A 21 -8.37 -9.51 22.24
CA HIS A 21 -8.99 -9.69 20.93
C HIS A 21 -8.46 -8.69 19.90
N ASN A 22 -8.49 -7.40 20.22
CA ASN A 22 -8.03 -6.35 19.30
C ASN A 22 -6.52 -6.44 19.02
N LYS A 23 -5.70 -6.82 20.01
CA LYS A 23 -4.27 -7.06 19.81
C LYS A 23 -4.02 -8.20 18.82
N ARG A 24 -4.82 -9.28 18.85
CA ARG A 24 -4.74 -10.37 17.86
C ARG A 24 -5.06 -9.88 16.45
N LEU A 25 -6.13 -9.10 16.27
CA LEU A 25 -6.49 -8.52 14.97
C LEU A 25 -5.41 -7.58 14.43
N VAL A 26 -4.82 -6.74 15.30
CA VAL A 26 -3.71 -5.85 14.93
C VAL A 26 -2.49 -6.66 14.49
N GLN A 27 -2.19 -7.76 15.18
CA GLN A 27 -1.07 -8.63 14.83
C GLN A 27 -1.29 -9.30 13.47
N GLU A 28 -2.48 -9.86 13.24
CA GLU A 28 -2.88 -10.45 11.96
C GLU A 28 -2.78 -9.43 10.82
N LEU A 29 -3.28 -8.20 11.02
CA LEU A 29 -3.16 -7.12 10.06
C LEU A 29 -1.70 -6.80 9.72
N ARG A 30 -0.83 -6.70 10.74
CA ARG A 30 0.60 -6.43 10.56
C ARG A 30 1.28 -7.54 9.76
N GLU A 31 1.01 -8.79 10.08
CA GLU A 31 1.58 -9.95 9.37
C GLU A 31 1.20 -9.95 7.89
N ARG A 32 -0.08 -9.71 7.57
CA ARG A 32 -0.54 -9.59 6.18
C ARG A 32 0.12 -8.42 5.45
N ILE A 33 0.24 -7.26 6.11
CA ILE A 33 0.91 -6.09 5.54
C ILE A 33 2.38 -6.40 5.25
N GLU A 34 3.11 -7.03 6.18
CA GLU A 34 4.51 -7.39 5.95
C GLU A 34 4.66 -8.39 4.81
N GLN A 35 3.75 -9.36 4.66
CA GLN A 35 3.73 -10.26 3.51
C GLN A 35 3.49 -9.51 2.19
N VAL A 36 2.55 -8.57 2.14
CA VAL A 36 2.31 -7.78 0.92
C VAL A 36 3.48 -6.84 0.60
N LYS A 37 4.13 -6.27 1.62
CA LYS A 37 5.27 -5.37 1.44
C LYS A 37 6.48 -6.03 0.79
N LEU A 38 6.57 -7.35 0.88
CA LEU A 38 7.55 -8.13 0.14
C LEU A 38 7.42 -7.96 -1.38
N GLY A 39 6.26 -7.59 -1.92
CA GLY A 39 6.04 -7.47 -3.36
C GLY A 39 6.02 -8.84 -4.04
N GLY A 40 6.57 -8.93 -5.25
CA GLY A 40 6.61 -10.18 -6.00
C GLY A 40 7.54 -11.25 -5.42
N PRO A 41 7.55 -12.46 -5.99
CA PRO A 41 8.42 -13.56 -5.58
C PRO A 41 9.90 -13.16 -5.50
N GLU A 42 10.66 -13.78 -4.60
CA GLU A 42 12.05 -13.42 -4.32
C GLU A 42 12.94 -13.37 -5.57
N HIS A 43 12.79 -14.33 -6.49
CA HIS A 43 13.55 -14.37 -7.73
C HIS A 43 13.25 -13.18 -8.66
N HIS A 44 12.01 -12.65 -8.67
CA HIS A 44 11.68 -11.41 -9.39
C HIS A 44 12.36 -10.20 -8.75
N ARG A 45 12.41 -10.12 -7.42
CA ARG A 45 13.09 -9.03 -6.70
C ARG A 45 14.59 -9.01 -6.98
N LYS A 46 15.24 -10.19 -6.90
CA LYS A 46 16.66 -10.36 -7.23
C LYS A 46 16.95 -9.89 -8.66
N ARG A 47 16.17 -10.37 -9.64
CA ARG A 47 16.29 -9.95 -11.04
C ARG A 47 16.05 -8.46 -11.25
N HIS A 48 15.16 -7.84 -10.48
CA HIS A 48 14.92 -6.39 -10.53
C HIS A 48 16.13 -5.61 -10.02
N LEU A 49 16.74 -6.05 -8.92
CA LEU A 49 17.96 -5.45 -8.35
C LEU A 49 19.18 -5.63 -9.26
N GLU A 50 19.35 -6.80 -9.89
CA GLU A 50 20.42 -7.08 -10.87
C GLU A 50 20.41 -6.12 -12.06
N ARG A 51 19.26 -5.51 -12.36
CA ARG A 51 19.10 -4.48 -13.40
C ARG A 51 19.48 -3.06 -12.90
N ASN A 52 20.10 -2.94 -11.73
CA ASN A 52 20.42 -1.68 -11.06
C ASN A 52 19.18 -0.81 -10.79
N LYS A 53 18.03 -1.43 -10.53
CA LYS A 53 16.77 -0.73 -10.21
C LYS A 53 16.47 -0.85 -8.73
N MET A 54 16.08 0.27 -8.10
CA MET A 54 15.53 0.26 -6.76
C MET A 54 14.17 -0.44 -6.72
N LEU A 55 13.86 -1.14 -5.62
CA LEU A 55 12.50 -1.65 -5.36
C LEU A 55 11.53 -0.48 -5.16
N VAL A 56 10.24 -0.72 -5.39
CA VAL A 56 9.22 0.34 -5.39
C VAL A 56 9.18 1.14 -4.08
N ARG A 57 9.28 0.47 -2.94
CA ARG A 57 9.24 1.12 -1.60
C ARG A 57 10.53 1.87 -1.28
N ASP A 58 11.66 1.42 -1.81
CA ASP A 58 12.92 2.14 -1.68
C ASP A 58 12.93 3.42 -2.54
N ARG A 59 12.31 3.39 -3.73
CA ARG A 59 12.11 4.60 -4.56
C ARG A 59 11.26 5.63 -3.83
N ILE A 60 10.15 5.19 -3.23
CA ILE A 60 9.29 6.07 -2.43
C ILE A 60 10.10 6.64 -1.26
N ARG A 61 10.84 5.83 -0.51
CA ARG A 61 11.68 6.31 0.61
C ARG A 61 12.71 7.34 0.15
N ALA A 62 13.31 7.16 -1.02
CA ALA A 62 14.30 8.10 -1.55
C ALA A 62 13.68 9.39 -2.11
N LEU A 63 12.42 9.35 -2.53
CA LEU A 63 11.66 10.52 -2.99
C LEU A 63 11.19 11.41 -1.83
N LEU A 64 10.82 10.80 -0.71
CA LEU A 64 10.27 11.51 0.44
C LEU A 64 11.31 12.34 1.19
N ASP A 65 10.86 13.44 1.78
CA ASP A 65 11.68 14.23 2.69
C ASP A 65 12.17 13.39 3.87
N PRO A 66 13.45 13.49 4.29
CA PRO A 66 13.98 12.70 5.41
C PRO A 66 13.16 12.85 6.69
N GLY A 67 12.74 11.72 7.27
CA GLY A 67 11.95 11.67 8.51
C GLY A 67 10.47 12.06 8.33
N SER A 68 10.03 12.41 7.12
CA SER A 68 8.62 12.70 6.87
C SER A 68 7.76 11.41 6.88
N PRO A 69 6.50 11.49 7.34
CA PRO A 69 5.60 10.35 7.33
C PRO A 69 5.17 10.01 5.90
N PHE A 70 4.85 8.73 5.68
CA PHE A 70 4.17 8.25 4.49
C PHE A 70 2.90 7.52 4.89
N LEU A 71 1.76 8.07 4.50
CA LEU A 71 0.45 7.44 4.67
C LEU A 71 0.16 6.57 3.45
N GLU A 72 0.57 5.30 3.52
CA GLU A 72 0.17 4.31 2.52
C GLU A 72 -1.30 3.91 2.71
N PHE A 73 -2.04 3.78 1.61
CA PHE A 73 -3.42 3.32 1.63
C PHE A 73 -3.65 2.13 0.71
N SER A 74 -4.68 1.34 1.03
CA SER A 74 -5.05 0.12 0.30
C SER A 74 -3.88 -0.86 0.15
N THR A 75 -3.05 -1.00 1.20
CA THR A 75 -1.90 -1.92 1.21
C THR A 75 -2.34 -3.36 0.93
N LEU A 76 -3.44 -3.82 1.51
CA LEU A 76 -4.01 -5.16 1.29
C LEU A 76 -4.90 -5.26 0.03
N ALA A 77 -4.79 -4.34 -0.93
CA ALA A 77 -5.51 -4.50 -2.20
C ALA A 77 -5.13 -5.82 -2.87
N ALA A 78 -6.13 -6.52 -3.40
CA ALA A 78 -6.01 -7.87 -3.96
C ALA A 78 -5.55 -8.98 -2.98
N TRP A 79 -5.62 -8.75 -1.67
CA TRP A 79 -5.45 -9.80 -0.67
C TRP A 79 -6.51 -10.91 -0.85
N GLU A 80 -6.07 -12.17 -0.87
CA GLU A 80 -6.90 -13.35 -1.13
C GLU A 80 -7.67 -13.32 -2.46
N GLN A 81 -7.18 -12.51 -3.42
CA GLN A 81 -7.67 -12.47 -4.79
C GLN A 81 -6.56 -12.93 -5.74
N TYR A 82 -6.95 -13.44 -6.92
CA TYR A 82 -6.02 -13.86 -7.97
C TYR A 82 -4.92 -14.81 -7.47
N ASP A 83 -5.28 -15.77 -6.62
CA ASP A 83 -4.35 -16.72 -5.99
C ASP A 83 -3.18 -16.06 -5.25
N ASN A 84 -3.39 -14.84 -4.73
CA ASN A 84 -2.38 -13.98 -4.09
C ASN A 84 -1.18 -13.63 -4.99
N GLU A 85 -1.35 -13.71 -6.31
CA GLU A 85 -0.30 -13.41 -7.28
C GLU A 85 -0.11 -11.90 -7.53
N ALA A 86 -1.00 -11.06 -6.98
CA ALA A 86 -1.00 -9.60 -7.14
C ALA A 86 -0.94 -8.86 -5.80
N PRO A 87 0.06 -9.09 -4.93
CA PRO A 87 0.15 -8.42 -3.63
C PRO A 87 0.10 -6.90 -3.77
N GLY A 88 -0.78 -6.26 -2.99
CA GLY A 88 -1.02 -4.82 -3.03
C GLY A 88 -1.59 -4.32 -4.35
N ALA A 89 -2.13 -5.22 -5.17
CA ALA A 89 -2.53 -5.01 -6.55
C ALA A 89 -1.39 -4.49 -7.45
N GLY A 90 -0.13 -4.84 -7.14
CA GLY A 90 1.04 -4.47 -7.97
C GLY A 90 1.34 -2.97 -8.01
N VAL A 91 0.76 -2.18 -7.11
CA VAL A 91 0.97 -0.73 -7.03
C VAL A 91 0.98 -0.27 -5.57
N VAL A 92 1.94 0.58 -5.21
CA VAL A 92 1.99 1.27 -3.92
C VAL A 92 1.42 2.66 -4.09
N THR A 93 0.48 3.03 -3.25
CA THR A 93 -0.20 4.33 -3.28
C THR A 93 -0.18 4.94 -1.89
N GLY A 94 0.12 6.23 -1.80
CA GLY A 94 0.15 6.91 -0.52
C GLY A 94 0.38 8.41 -0.64
N VAL A 95 0.26 9.11 0.49
CA VAL A 95 0.58 10.54 0.60
C VAL A 95 1.81 10.71 1.47
N GLY A 96 2.76 11.52 1.02
CA GLY A 96 3.94 11.88 1.81
C GLY A 96 4.45 13.26 1.43
N ARG A 97 5.54 13.71 2.07
CA ARG A 97 6.11 15.03 1.79
C ARG A 97 7.30 14.95 0.85
N VAL A 98 7.31 15.83 -0.15
CA VAL A 98 8.43 16.05 -1.08
C VAL A 98 8.66 17.54 -1.17
N HIS A 99 9.86 18.00 -0.81
CA HIS A 99 10.21 19.41 -0.72
C HIS A 99 9.21 20.22 0.13
N GLY A 100 8.78 19.66 1.25
CA GLY A 100 7.86 20.28 2.20
C GLY A 100 6.39 20.28 1.76
N ARG A 101 6.06 19.75 0.58
CA ARG A 101 4.69 19.70 0.05
C ARG A 101 4.11 18.30 0.16
N GLU A 102 2.85 18.17 0.54
CA GLU A 102 2.13 16.89 0.52
C GLU A 102 1.84 16.50 -0.94
N ILE A 103 2.26 15.29 -1.31
CA ILE A 103 2.19 14.74 -2.66
C ILE A 103 1.52 13.38 -2.59
N LEU A 104 0.56 13.13 -3.48
CA LEU A 104 0.05 11.80 -3.74
C LEU A 104 1.02 11.05 -4.66
N ILE A 105 1.46 9.88 -4.23
CA ILE A 105 2.40 9.04 -4.96
C ILE A 105 1.69 7.76 -5.41
N VAL A 106 1.84 7.42 -6.69
CA VAL A 106 1.43 6.14 -7.27
C VAL A 106 2.67 5.49 -7.89
N ALA A 107 3.05 4.31 -7.40
CA ALA A 107 4.28 3.66 -7.82
C ALA A 107 4.05 2.19 -8.14
N ASN A 108 4.34 1.77 -9.37
CA ASN A 108 4.18 0.38 -9.78
C ASN A 108 5.26 -0.51 -9.16
N ASP A 109 4.88 -1.71 -8.72
CA ASP A 109 5.81 -2.75 -8.32
C ASP A 109 6.08 -3.69 -9.50
N ALA A 110 7.16 -3.45 -10.23
CA ALA A 110 7.57 -4.29 -11.35
C ALA A 110 7.88 -5.75 -10.96
N THR A 111 8.07 -6.05 -9.67
CA THR A 111 8.32 -7.42 -9.21
C THR A 111 7.04 -8.26 -9.18
N VAL A 112 5.87 -7.61 -9.09
CA VAL A 112 4.55 -8.24 -9.11
C VAL A 112 4.07 -8.40 -10.55
N LYS A 113 4.24 -9.60 -11.11
CA LYS A 113 3.84 -9.94 -12.50
C LYS A 113 4.28 -8.88 -13.53
N GLY A 114 5.50 -8.33 -13.38
CA GLY A 114 6.04 -7.31 -14.27
C GLY A 114 5.42 -5.92 -14.11
N GLY A 115 4.72 -5.65 -13.00
CA GLY A 115 3.97 -4.41 -12.78
C GLY A 115 2.72 -4.30 -13.65
N THR A 116 2.22 -5.43 -14.17
CA THR A 116 1.01 -5.43 -15.00
C THR A 116 -0.24 -5.07 -14.19
N TYR A 117 -1.20 -4.43 -14.85
CA TYR A 117 -2.44 -3.98 -14.23
C TYR A 117 -3.44 -5.12 -14.19
N PHE A 118 -3.77 -5.55 -12.98
CA PHE A 118 -4.95 -6.34 -12.67
C PHE A 118 -6.18 -5.42 -12.60
N PRO A 119 -7.42 -5.95 -12.67
CA PRO A 119 -8.63 -5.16 -12.42
C PRO A 119 -8.54 -4.35 -11.12
N MET A 120 -7.99 -4.95 -10.06
CA MET A 120 -7.82 -4.26 -8.78
C MET A 120 -6.74 -3.17 -8.82
N THR A 121 -5.73 -3.28 -9.68
CA THR A 121 -4.71 -2.24 -9.88
C THR A 121 -5.34 -0.97 -10.39
N ILE A 122 -6.25 -1.08 -11.38
CA ILE A 122 -6.97 0.05 -11.96
C ILE A 122 -7.83 0.72 -10.89
N LYS A 123 -8.63 -0.06 -10.17
CA LYS A 123 -9.48 0.47 -9.11
C LYS A 123 -8.66 1.20 -8.03
N LYS A 124 -7.52 0.64 -7.62
CA LYS A 124 -6.62 1.27 -6.65
C LYS A 124 -5.97 2.55 -7.19
N HIS A 125 -5.57 2.56 -8.46
CA HIS A 125 -4.99 3.72 -9.12
C HIS A 125 -6.02 4.87 -9.22
N VAL A 126 -7.22 4.59 -9.74
CA VAL A 126 -8.31 5.58 -9.84
C VAL A 126 -8.67 6.11 -8.45
N ARG A 127 -8.75 5.23 -7.43
CA ARG A 127 -8.99 5.67 -6.06
C ARG A 127 -7.92 6.64 -5.54
N ALA A 128 -6.66 6.42 -5.90
CA ALA A 128 -5.58 7.34 -5.55
C ALA A 128 -5.77 8.71 -6.25
N GLN A 129 -6.20 8.71 -7.51
CA GLN A 129 -6.51 9.95 -8.24
C GLN A 129 -7.68 10.71 -7.63
N GLU A 130 -8.75 10.02 -7.24
CA GLU A 130 -9.88 10.63 -6.51
C GLU A 130 -9.40 11.31 -5.22
N ILE A 131 -8.57 10.63 -4.42
CA ILE A 131 -8.00 11.21 -3.18
C ILE A 131 -7.19 12.47 -3.51
N ALA A 132 -6.38 12.46 -4.58
CA ALA A 132 -5.62 13.62 -4.98
C ALA A 132 -6.52 14.79 -5.42
N MET A 133 -7.57 14.50 -6.19
CA MET A 133 -8.53 15.50 -6.66
C MET A 133 -9.30 16.14 -5.49
N ASP A 134 -9.85 15.32 -4.60
CA ASP A 134 -10.65 15.77 -3.45
C ASP A 134 -9.84 16.64 -2.48
N ASN A 135 -8.52 16.42 -2.41
CA ASN A 135 -7.63 17.10 -1.47
C ASN A 135 -6.66 18.08 -2.15
N ASN A 136 -6.80 18.34 -3.46
CA ASN A 136 -5.90 19.21 -4.25
C ASN A 136 -4.41 18.85 -4.10
N LEU A 137 -4.09 17.55 -4.07
CA LEU A 137 -2.71 17.06 -3.96
C LEU A 137 -2.07 16.96 -5.35
N PRO A 138 -0.85 17.50 -5.54
CA PRO A 138 -0.07 17.15 -6.72
C PRO A 138 0.24 15.66 -6.73
N CYS A 139 0.37 15.10 -7.93
CA CYS A 139 0.61 13.68 -8.13
C CYS A 139 2.01 13.43 -8.68
N VAL A 140 2.69 12.42 -8.13
CA VAL A 140 3.91 11.84 -8.70
C VAL A 140 3.66 10.38 -9.03
N TYR A 141 3.83 10.04 -10.31
CA TYR A 141 3.69 8.67 -10.81
C TYR A 141 5.07 8.07 -11.06
N LEU A 142 5.45 7.06 -10.28
CA LEU A 142 6.66 6.27 -10.49
C LEU A 142 6.31 5.06 -11.37
N VAL A 143 6.18 5.32 -12.68
CA VAL A 143 5.69 4.35 -13.66
C VAL A 143 6.75 3.29 -13.95
N ASP A 144 6.39 2.02 -13.75
CA ASP A 144 7.24 0.85 -14.04
C ASP A 144 6.34 -0.37 -14.26
N SER A 145 5.57 -0.34 -15.36
CA SER A 145 4.51 -1.30 -15.67
C SER A 145 4.73 -1.98 -17.02
N GLY A 146 4.47 -3.29 -17.07
CA GLY A 146 4.46 -4.09 -18.30
C GLY A 146 3.16 -4.03 -19.12
N GLY A 147 2.17 -3.23 -18.72
CA GLY A 147 0.87 -3.12 -19.41
C GLY A 147 -0.29 -3.77 -18.64
N ILE A 148 -1.32 -4.24 -19.35
CA ILE A 148 -2.48 -4.93 -18.77
C ILE A 148 -2.18 -6.41 -18.54
N PHE A 149 -2.70 -7.00 -17.46
CA PHE A 149 -2.70 -8.45 -17.27
C PHE A 149 -3.71 -9.10 -18.21
N LEU A 150 -3.24 -9.49 -19.41
CA LEU A 150 -4.07 -9.96 -20.52
C LEU A 150 -5.11 -11.05 -20.17
N PRO A 151 -4.82 -12.05 -19.32
CA PRO A 151 -5.83 -13.04 -18.95
C PRO A 151 -7.09 -12.45 -18.30
N LEU A 152 -7.00 -11.26 -17.70
CA LEU A 152 -8.12 -10.57 -17.03
C LEU A 152 -8.50 -9.25 -17.71
N GLN A 153 -8.16 -9.08 -19.00
CA GLN A 153 -8.36 -7.83 -19.72
C GLN A 153 -9.82 -7.33 -19.72
N THR A 154 -10.81 -8.23 -19.70
CA THR A 154 -12.22 -7.84 -19.71
C THR A 154 -12.64 -7.07 -18.45
N GLY A 155 -11.91 -7.23 -17.35
CA GLY A 155 -12.11 -6.47 -16.11
C GLY A 155 -11.30 -5.18 -16.03
N THR A 156 -10.68 -4.76 -17.14
CA THR A 156 -9.75 -3.61 -17.17
C THR A 156 -10.18 -2.46 -18.08
N PHE A 157 -11.38 -2.52 -18.66
CA PHE A 157 -11.97 -1.48 -19.52
C PHE A 157 -13.29 -0.97 -18.94
#